data_AF-A0A9N7VZF8-F1
#
_entry.id   AF-A0A9N7VZF8-F1
#
_cell.length_a   1.000
_cell.length_b   1.000
_cell.length_c   1.000
_cell.angle_alpha   90.00
_cell.angle_beta   90.00
_cell.angle_gamma   90.00
#
_symmetry.space_group_name_H-M   'P 1'
#
loop_
_entity.id
_entity.type
_entity.pdbx_description
1 polymer ?
#
loop_
_entity_poly.entity_id
_entity_poly.type
_entity_poly.pdbx_seq_one_letter_code
_entity_poly.pdbx_strand_id
1 'polypeptide(L)'
;MKCYLQTEAPSLLREPSKESSFSSESCAVENNQAVTVRLARGSLDSSSYSQSQSTFLSYRNEWDDLFLNSNYLARIRQAGINGRLRSSRFRSVCWKLYLEALPEDKGQWINKTKELRAQYEKIKDTHITNPRKAAGQQDLVVNNPLSQDEGSLWNKFFQDKELKGMVKQDVLRTFPEIRYFQDEDVRTKLTDILFCYARENEQLLYKQGMHELLAPIVFVLHCDHQAFQHASETASPSEEMKCLLNPEYLEHDAYAMFSQLMDTAEPWFSSFEREVRKVSLI
;
A
#
# COMPACT_ATOMS: atom_id res chain seq x y z
N MET A 1 28.20 -16.24 -60.40
CA MET A 1 29.46 -16.78 -59.83
C MET A 1 29.62 -16.16 -58.45
N LYS A 2 29.72 -16.99 -57.40
CA LYS A 2 30.18 -16.79 -55.99
C LYS A 2 30.79 -15.40 -55.65
N CYS A 3 30.61 -14.78 -54.47
CA CYS A 3 30.59 -15.34 -53.11
C CYS A 3 30.14 -14.31 -52.04
N TYR A 4 29.78 -14.86 -50.88
CA TYR A 4 29.53 -14.29 -49.55
C TYR A 4 30.47 -13.15 -49.10
N LEU A 5 29.94 -12.23 -48.27
CA LEU A 5 30.55 -11.87 -46.98
C LEU A 5 29.48 -11.36 -45.99
N GLN A 6 29.58 -11.93 -44.80
CA GLN A 6 28.78 -11.79 -43.60
C GLN A 6 29.37 -10.64 -42.77
N THR A 7 28.54 -9.75 -42.21
CA THR A 7 28.96 -8.90 -41.08
C THR A 7 27.84 -8.80 -40.06
N GLU A 8 28.24 -8.99 -38.81
CA GLU A 8 27.44 -9.32 -37.65
C GLU A 8 26.81 -8.08 -37.01
N ALA A 9 25.67 -8.30 -36.35
CA ALA A 9 24.98 -7.32 -35.51
C ALA A 9 25.64 -7.22 -34.13
N PRO A 10 25.82 -6.02 -33.54
CA PRO A 10 26.25 -5.89 -32.16
C PRO A 10 25.08 -6.14 -31.19
N SER A 11 25.33 -7.04 -30.24
CA SER A 11 24.55 -7.32 -29.04
C SER A 11 24.53 -6.10 -28.10
N LEU A 12 23.34 -5.54 -27.84
CA LEU A 12 23.13 -4.60 -26.75
C LEU A 12 22.86 -5.37 -25.46
N LEU A 13 23.93 -5.55 -24.68
CA LEU A 13 23.86 -5.97 -23.29
C LEU A 13 23.17 -4.88 -22.46
N ARG A 14 22.19 -5.34 -21.68
CA ARG A 14 21.38 -4.57 -20.74
C ARG A 14 22.21 -4.28 -19.48
N GLU A 15 22.59 -3.03 -19.28
CA GLU A 15 23.17 -2.55 -18.01
C GLU A 15 22.11 -2.63 -16.90
N PRO A 16 22.45 -3.10 -15.68
CA PRO A 16 21.52 -3.12 -14.56
C PRO A 16 21.31 -1.71 -13.98
N SER A 17 20.06 -1.41 -13.68
CA SER A 17 19.61 -0.18 -13.03
C SER A 17 20.29 0.03 -11.68
N LYS A 18 20.91 1.19 -11.49
CA LYS A 18 21.44 1.65 -10.20
C LYS A 18 20.29 1.87 -9.23
N GLU A 19 20.24 1.08 -8.16
CA GLU A 19 19.45 1.34 -6.98
C GLU A 19 19.89 2.68 -6.36
N SER A 20 18.96 3.62 -6.22
CA SER A 20 19.18 4.85 -5.49
C SER A 20 18.96 4.59 -4.00
N SER A 21 20.05 4.58 -3.23
CA SER A 21 20.00 4.61 -1.77
C SER A 21 19.30 5.89 -1.29
N PHE A 22 18.09 5.73 -0.75
CA PHE A 22 17.34 6.81 -0.13
C PHE A 22 17.87 7.02 1.30
N SER A 23 18.49 8.17 1.54
CA SER A 23 18.88 8.60 2.88
C SER A 23 17.64 9.01 3.67
N SER A 24 17.49 8.40 4.84
CA SER A 24 16.38 8.50 5.79
C SER A 24 16.32 9.84 6.54
N GLU A 25 16.25 10.96 5.82
CA GLU A 25 16.25 12.31 6.44
C GLU A 25 14.91 13.05 6.39
N SER A 26 13.85 12.52 5.77
CA SER A 26 12.57 13.26 5.68
C SER A 26 11.62 13.11 6.89
N CYS A 27 12.03 12.48 8.00
CA CYS A 27 11.16 12.24 9.16
C CYS A 27 11.62 12.92 10.47
N ALA A 28 12.66 13.76 10.45
CA ALA A 28 13.12 14.46 11.64
C ALA A 28 12.85 15.98 11.54
N VAL A 29 12.05 16.48 12.49
CA VAL A 29 11.90 17.91 12.78
C VAL A 29 13.24 18.42 13.36
N GLU A 30 13.64 19.60 12.89
CA GLU A 30 14.93 20.27 13.11
C GLU A 30 15.42 20.28 14.57
N ASN A 31 16.71 19.94 14.76
CA ASN A 31 17.51 20.48 15.86
C ASN A 31 18.94 20.73 15.37
N ASN A 32 19.30 22.01 15.34
CA ASN A 32 20.51 22.56 14.73
C ASN A 32 21.66 22.55 15.75
N GLN A 33 22.68 21.70 15.59
CA GLN A 33 24.03 21.95 16.13
C GLN A 33 25.10 21.40 15.19
N ALA A 34 25.88 22.32 14.61
CA ALA A 34 27.03 22.04 13.76
C ALA A 34 28.19 21.45 14.57
N VAL A 35 28.77 20.33 14.11
CA VAL A 35 30.05 19.81 14.58
C VAL A 35 30.96 19.58 13.38
N THR A 36 32.04 20.34 13.31
CA THR A 36 33.11 20.24 12.31
C THR A 36 33.93 18.95 12.51
N VAL A 37 33.94 18.06 11.52
CA VAL A 37 34.76 16.84 11.55
C VAL A 37 36.15 17.13 10.99
N ARG A 38 37.18 17.00 11.84
CA ARG A 38 38.58 16.83 11.43
C ARG A 38 38.85 15.35 11.18
N LEU A 39 39.41 15.05 10.01
CA LEU A 39 39.79 13.71 9.57
C LEU A 39 40.88 13.10 10.47
N ALA A 40 40.60 11.94 11.07
CA ALA A 40 41.60 11.02 11.59
C ALA A 40 41.25 9.59 11.15
N ARG A 41 42.21 8.93 10.48
CA ARG A 41 42.15 7.54 10.04
C ARG A 41 42.27 6.60 11.24
N GLY A 42 41.36 5.61 11.35
CA GLY A 42 41.56 4.38 12.12
C GLY A 42 40.34 3.89 12.91
N SER A 43 39.95 2.62 12.68
CA SER A 43 38.88 1.83 13.34
C SER A 43 37.45 2.02 12.77
N LEU A 44 37.06 1.16 11.80
CA LEU A 44 35.76 1.26 11.10
C LEU A 44 34.81 0.06 11.27
N ASP A 45 35.20 -1.04 11.92
CA ASP A 45 34.37 -2.27 11.90
C ASP A 45 33.69 -2.65 13.24
N SER A 46 34.05 -2.04 14.37
CA SER A 46 33.46 -2.35 15.68
C SER A 46 32.30 -1.42 16.08
N SER A 47 32.39 -0.15 15.69
CA SER A 47 31.39 0.88 15.99
C SER A 47 30.11 0.72 15.15
N SER A 48 30.24 0.36 13.88
CA SER A 48 29.11 0.13 12.97
C SER A 48 28.27 -1.08 13.39
N TYR A 49 28.93 -2.17 13.81
CA TYR A 49 28.29 -3.40 14.27
C TYR A 49 27.60 -3.25 15.65
N SER A 50 28.20 -2.48 16.56
CA SER A 50 27.57 -2.19 17.86
C SER A 50 26.37 -1.23 17.74
N GLN A 51 26.45 -0.25 16.84
CA GLN A 51 25.35 0.66 16.54
C GLN A 51 24.18 -0.05 15.86
N SER A 52 24.46 -0.95 14.90
CA SER A 52 23.41 -1.72 14.21
C SER A 52 22.66 -2.68 15.15
N GLN A 53 23.36 -3.37 16.05
CA GLN A 53 22.73 -4.18 17.09
C GLN A 53 21.83 -3.35 18.04
N SER A 54 22.28 -2.14 18.44
CA SER A 54 21.50 -1.25 19.30
C SER A 54 20.19 -0.79 18.63
N THR A 55 20.22 -0.52 17.32
CA THR A 55 19.03 -0.08 16.56
C THR A 55 17.99 -1.19 16.48
N PHE A 56 18.38 -2.43 16.19
CA PHE A 56 17.45 -3.55 16.16
C PHE A 56 16.88 -3.89 17.53
N LEU A 57 17.70 -3.86 18.59
CA LEU A 57 17.21 -4.08 19.95
C LEU A 57 16.13 -3.05 20.31
N SER A 58 16.33 -1.78 19.95
CA SER A 58 15.29 -0.75 20.10
C SER A 58 14.02 -1.06 19.28
N TYR A 59 14.16 -1.53 18.03
CA TYR A 59 13.03 -1.92 17.19
C TYR A 59 12.22 -3.06 17.79
N ARG A 60 12.89 -4.10 18.26
CA ARG A 60 12.27 -5.26 18.90
C ARG A 60 11.63 -4.90 20.24
N ASN A 61 12.30 -4.10 21.06
CA ASN A 61 11.75 -3.69 22.36
C ASN A 61 10.45 -2.90 22.19
N GLU A 62 10.36 -2.00 21.20
CA GLU A 62 9.11 -1.29 20.91
C GLU A 62 7.98 -2.26 20.52
N TRP A 63 8.27 -3.28 19.70
CA TRP A 63 7.28 -4.31 19.38
C TRP A 63 6.79 -5.07 20.61
N ASP A 64 7.72 -5.49 21.47
CA ASP A 64 7.37 -6.24 22.68
C ASP A 64 6.57 -5.35 23.65
N ASP A 65 6.94 -4.07 23.80
CA ASP A 65 6.19 -3.09 24.60
C ASP A 65 4.77 -2.88 24.09
N LEU A 66 4.58 -2.88 22.76
CA LEU A 66 3.29 -2.70 22.12
C LEU A 66 2.43 -3.96 22.15
N PHE A 67 2.98 -5.16 21.96
CA PHE A 67 2.19 -6.36 21.60
C PHE A 67 2.49 -7.62 22.41
N LEU A 68 3.34 -7.59 23.44
CA LEU A 68 3.62 -8.75 24.29
C LEU A 68 2.64 -8.88 25.46
N ASN A 69 2.10 -7.76 25.93
CA ASN A 69 1.24 -7.72 27.11
C ASN A 69 -0.15 -8.31 26.81
N SER A 70 -0.75 -9.05 27.74
CA SER A 70 -2.08 -9.64 27.54
C SER A 70 -3.18 -8.58 27.32
N ASN A 71 -3.02 -7.39 27.90
CA ASN A 71 -3.90 -6.24 27.72
C ASN A 71 -3.42 -5.24 26.65
N TYR A 72 -2.60 -5.70 25.69
CA TYR A 72 -1.96 -4.84 24.71
C TYR A 72 -2.94 -3.93 23.96
N LEU A 73 -4.12 -4.44 23.58
CA LEU A 73 -5.11 -3.67 22.82
C LEU A 73 -5.56 -2.40 23.56
N ALA A 74 -5.87 -2.52 24.86
CA ALA A 74 -6.22 -1.37 25.69
C ALA A 74 -5.05 -0.37 25.82
N ARG A 75 -3.82 -0.88 25.95
CA ARG A 75 -2.62 -0.06 26.05
C ARG A 75 -2.34 0.72 24.77
N ILE A 76 -2.39 0.07 23.61
CA ILE A 76 -2.14 0.73 22.33
C ILE A 76 -3.25 1.75 22.03
N ARG A 77 -4.52 1.46 22.35
CA ARG A 77 -5.64 2.42 22.22
C ARG A 77 -5.38 3.67 23.06
N GLN A 78 -5.00 3.52 24.33
CA GLN A 78 -4.66 4.66 25.18
C GLN A 78 -3.41 5.41 24.69
N ALA A 79 -2.41 4.71 24.16
CA ALA A 79 -1.24 5.35 23.56
C ALA A 79 -1.62 6.16 22.32
N GLY A 80 -2.52 5.64 21.48
CA GLY A 80 -3.07 6.32 20.30
C GLY A 80 -3.81 7.60 20.66
N ILE A 81 -4.75 7.54 21.62
CA ILE A 81 -5.51 8.70 22.11
C ILE A 81 -4.58 9.78 22.66
N ASN A 82 -3.51 9.38 23.35
CA ASN A 82 -2.53 10.30 23.92
C ASN A 82 -1.48 10.78 22.90
N GLY A 83 -1.59 10.43 21.62
CA GLY A 83 -0.65 10.82 20.56
C GLY A 83 0.74 10.15 20.66
N ARG A 84 0.92 9.17 21.54
CA ARG A 84 2.21 8.51 21.80
C ARG A 84 2.67 7.58 20.67
N LEU A 85 1.77 7.24 19.74
CA LEU A 85 2.11 6.42 18.57
C LEU A 85 2.67 7.23 17.39
N ARG A 86 2.74 8.57 17.47
CA ARG A 86 3.14 9.42 16.32
C ARG A 86 4.50 9.05 15.75
N SER A 87 5.45 8.70 16.60
CA SER A 87 6.82 8.30 16.23
C SER A 87 7.02 6.78 16.20
N SER A 88 5.96 6.00 16.35
CA SER A 88 6.04 4.55 16.35
C SER A 88 6.35 4.00 14.96
N ARG A 89 7.15 2.93 14.93
CA ARG A 89 7.52 2.19 13.70
C ARG A 89 6.55 1.05 13.36
N PHE A 90 5.44 0.96 14.11
CA PHE A 90 4.42 -0.09 14.01
C PHE A 90 2.99 0.49 13.98
N ARG A 91 2.83 1.72 13.49
CA ARG A 91 1.52 2.38 13.40
C ARG A 91 0.57 1.62 12.48
N SER A 92 1.06 1.09 11.38
CA SER A 92 0.28 0.27 10.44
C SER A 92 -0.32 -0.96 11.12
N VAL A 93 0.43 -1.63 12.00
CA VAL A 93 -0.08 -2.77 12.78
C VAL A 93 -1.15 -2.32 13.78
N CYS A 94 -0.93 -1.19 14.46
CA CYS A 94 -1.95 -0.60 15.33
C CYS A 94 -3.22 -0.24 14.55
N TRP A 95 -3.08 0.34 13.35
CA TRP A 95 -4.22 0.69 12.49
C TRP A 95 -4.96 -0.54 11.98
N LYS A 96 -4.25 -1.60 11.61
CA LYS A 96 -4.87 -2.90 11.25
C LYS A 96 -5.74 -3.44 12.40
N LEU A 97 -5.35 -3.25 13.66
CA LEU A 97 -6.17 -3.62 14.82
C LEU A 97 -7.34 -2.67 15.06
N TYR A 98 -7.15 -1.35 14.88
CA TYR A 98 -8.23 -0.38 15.07
C TYR A 98 -9.31 -0.46 14.00
N LEU A 99 -8.92 -0.82 12.77
CA LEU A 99 -9.81 -1.07 11.65
C LEU A 99 -10.30 -2.52 11.61
N GLU A 100 -10.01 -3.33 12.63
CA GLU A 100 -10.47 -4.73 12.72
C GLU A 100 -10.02 -5.64 11.55
N ALA A 101 -9.05 -5.20 10.75
CA ALA A 101 -8.38 -6.02 9.73
C ALA A 101 -7.52 -7.13 10.36
N LEU A 102 -7.07 -6.93 11.61
CA LEU A 102 -6.47 -7.96 12.45
C LEU A 102 -7.36 -8.25 13.65
N PRO A 103 -7.54 -9.53 14.03
CA PRO A 103 -8.30 -9.90 15.22
C PRO A 103 -7.54 -9.52 16.50
N GLU A 104 -8.25 -9.44 17.63
CA GLU A 104 -7.64 -9.22 18.95
C GLU A 104 -6.75 -10.39 19.39
N ASP A 105 -7.00 -11.59 18.88
CA ASP A 105 -6.13 -12.74 19.13
C ASP A 105 -4.88 -12.68 18.24
N LYS A 106 -3.73 -12.38 18.86
CA LYS A 106 -2.43 -12.33 18.20
C LYS A 106 -2.05 -13.65 17.51
N GLY A 107 -2.50 -14.78 18.04
CA GLY A 107 -2.26 -16.10 17.43
C GLY A 107 -2.87 -16.26 16.03
N GLN A 108 -3.85 -15.43 15.69
CA GLN A 108 -4.56 -15.48 14.40
C GLN A 108 -4.04 -14.48 13.37
N TRP A 109 -3.15 -13.56 13.74
CA TRP A 109 -2.72 -12.46 12.88
C TRP A 109 -2.13 -12.93 11.55
N ILE A 110 -1.24 -13.92 11.59
CA ILE A 110 -0.59 -14.46 10.38
C ILE A 110 -1.64 -15.07 9.44
N ASN A 111 -2.54 -15.90 9.98
CA ASN A 111 -3.55 -16.58 9.18
C ASN A 111 -4.54 -15.59 8.58
N LYS A 112 -5.02 -14.63 9.38
CA LYS A 112 -5.95 -13.61 8.88
C LYS A 112 -5.31 -12.72 7.80
N THR A 113 -4.05 -12.34 7.99
CA THR A 113 -3.30 -11.54 7.00
C THR A 113 -3.19 -12.29 5.67
N LYS A 114 -2.82 -13.58 5.71
CA LYS A 114 -2.72 -14.40 4.49
C LYS A 114 -4.08 -14.58 3.80
N GLU A 115 -5.15 -14.77 4.58
CA GLU A 115 -6.52 -14.87 4.07
C GLU A 115 -6.93 -13.59 3.32
N LEU A 116 -6.76 -12.42 3.95
CA LEU A 116 -7.10 -11.13 3.35
C LEU A 116 -6.28 -10.83 2.08
N ARG A 117 -4.99 -11.17 2.09
CA ARG A 117 -4.13 -11.06 0.91
C ARG A 117 -4.61 -11.95 -0.24
N ALA A 118 -4.96 -13.21 0.04
CA ALA A 118 -5.50 -14.11 -0.96
C ALA A 118 -6.86 -13.64 -1.51
N GLN A 119 -7.71 -13.05 -0.67
CA GLN A 119 -8.96 -12.43 -1.10
C GLN A 119 -8.72 -11.28 -2.08
N TYR A 120 -7.83 -10.35 -1.74
CA TYR A 120 -7.52 -9.24 -2.64
C TYR A 120 -6.90 -9.70 -3.96
N GLU A 121 -6.00 -10.70 -3.94
CA GLU A 121 -5.42 -11.25 -5.17
C GLU A 121 -6.51 -11.77 -6.12
N LYS A 122 -7.52 -12.48 -5.59
CA LYS A 122 -8.66 -12.96 -6.36
C LYS A 122 -9.50 -11.80 -6.94
N ILE A 123 -9.72 -10.75 -6.17
CA ILE A 123 -10.47 -9.56 -6.61
C ILE A 123 -9.71 -8.85 -7.75
N LYS A 124 -8.39 -8.67 -7.57
CA LYS A 124 -7.50 -8.09 -8.57
C LYS A 124 -7.49 -8.91 -9.87
N ASP A 125 -7.37 -10.23 -9.76
CA ASP A 125 -7.44 -11.13 -10.91
C ASP A 125 -8.81 -11.05 -11.63
N THR A 126 -9.89 -10.83 -10.89
CA THR A 126 -11.24 -10.74 -11.46
C THR A 126 -11.45 -9.43 -12.23
N HIS A 127 -10.99 -8.30 -11.69
CA HIS A 127 -11.34 -6.98 -12.21
C HIS A 127 -10.25 -6.30 -13.03
N ILE A 128 -8.97 -6.58 -12.76
CA ILE A 128 -7.83 -5.91 -13.41
C ILE A 128 -7.25 -6.75 -14.56
N THR A 129 -7.55 -8.05 -14.63
CA THR A 129 -6.95 -8.94 -15.63
C THR A 129 -7.26 -8.54 -17.07
N ASN A 130 -6.20 -8.60 -17.88
CA ASN A 130 -6.17 -8.23 -19.29
C ASN A 130 -7.24 -9.00 -20.11
N PRO A 131 -8.14 -8.29 -20.84
CA PRO A 131 -9.10 -8.90 -21.74
C PRO A 131 -8.48 -9.85 -22.78
N ARG A 132 -7.20 -9.69 -23.12
CA ARG A 132 -6.48 -10.60 -24.04
C ARG A 132 -6.25 -12.00 -23.47
N LYS A 133 -6.23 -12.20 -22.15
CA LYS A 133 -6.23 -13.54 -21.54
C LYS A 133 -7.62 -14.18 -21.56
N ALA A 134 -8.68 -13.38 -21.53
CA ALA A 134 -10.07 -13.84 -21.65
C ALA A 134 -10.51 -14.07 -23.11
N ALA A 135 -9.91 -13.37 -24.08
CA ALA A 135 -10.24 -13.45 -25.51
C ALA A 135 -9.97 -14.81 -26.17
N GLY A 136 -9.33 -15.76 -25.47
CA GLY A 136 -9.12 -17.13 -25.96
C GLY A 136 -10.34 -18.05 -25.81
N GLN A 137 -11.39 -17.60 -25.11
CA GLN A 137 -12.63 -18.35 -24.94
C GLN A 137 -13.82 -17.40 -25.19
N GLN A 138 -14.63 -17.72 -26.19
CA GLN A 138 -16.06 -17.36 -26.34
C GLN A 138 -16.47 -16.35 -27.43
N ASP A 139 -17.70 -16.56 -27.90
CA ASP A 139 -18.29 -16.17 -29.19
C ASP A 139 -18.26 -14.67 -29.51
N LEU A 140 -17.69 -14.37 -30.68
CA LEU A 140 -17.61 -13.04 -31.30
C LEU A 140 -18.97 -12.51 -31.79
N VAL A 141 -20.02 -13.35 -31.76
CA VAL A 141 -21.35 -13.02 -32.30
C VAL A 141 -22.22 -12.25 -31.30
N VAL A 142 -21.97 -12.38 -29.99
CA VAL A 142 -22.70 -11.66 -28.92
C VAL A 142 -21.98 -10.36 -28.48
N ASN A 143 -20.70 -10.23 -28.81
CA ASN A 143 -19.81 -9.17 -28.35
C ASN A 143 -19.56 -8.06 -29.39
N ASN A 144 -20.63 -7.51 -29.96
CA ASN A 144 -20.51 -6.37 -30.87
C ASN A 144 -20.20 -5.08 -30.08
N PRO A 145 -19.18 -4.27 -30.46
CA PRO A 145 -18.89 -2.95 -29.89
C PRO A 145 -20.03 -1.93 -29.97
N LEU A 146 -21.11 -2.24 -30.70
CA LEU A 146 -22.34 -1.46 -30.78
C LEU A 146 -23.52 -2.06 -30.00
N SER A 147 -23.32 -3.13 -29.23
CA SER A 147 -24.39 -3.70 -28.41
C SER A 147 -24.84 -2.69 -27.35
N GLN A 148 -26.14 -2.39 -27.32
CA GLN A 148 -26.75 -1.56 -26.28
C GLN A 148 -27.19 -2.39 -25.06
N ASP A 149 -26.92 -3.70 -25.06
CA ASP A 149 -27.23 -4.57 -23.92
C ASP A 149 -26.36 -4.19 -22.72
N GLU A 150 -26.98 -3.86 -21.59
CA GLU A 150 -26.32 -3.53 -20.32
C GLU A 150 -25.39 -4.66 -19.86
N GLY A 151 -25.66 -5.90 -20.23
CA GLY A 151 -24.82 -7.07 -19.96
C GLY A 151 -23.65 -7.28 -20.94
N SER A 152 -23.50 -6.44 -21.97
CA SER A 152 -22.45 -6.62 -22.98
C SER A 152 -21.05 -6.36 -22.41
N LEU A 153 -20.08 -7.15 -22.87
CA LEU A 153 -18.67 -6.99 -22.46
C LEU A 153 -18.13 -5.59 -22.81
N TRP A 154 -18.64 -4.98 -23.88
CA TRP A 154 -18.25 -3.64 -24.29
C TRP A 154 -18.79 -2.57 -23.35
N ASN A 155 -20.05 -2.67 -22.89
CA ASN A 155 -20.57 -1.75 -21.89
C ASN A 155 -19.77 -1.84 -20.59
N LYS A 156 -19.50 -3.06 -20.10
CA LYS A 156 -18.64 -3.24 -18.92
C LYS A 156 -17.24 -2.66 -19.14
N PHE A 157 -16.63 -2.90 -20.30
CA PHE A 157 -15.30 -2.37 -20.64
C PHE A 157 -15.28 -0.83 -20.66
N PHE A 158 -16.29 -0.19 -21.24
CA PHE A 158 -16.36 1.28 -21.29
C PHE A 158 -16.60 1.88 -19.90
N GLN A 159 -17.49 1.28 -19.10
CA GLN A 159 -17.70 1.66 -17.71
C GLN A 159 -16.42 1.52 -16.88
N ASP A 160 -15.69 0.41 -17.02
CA ASP A 160 -14.43 0.18 -16.30
C ASP A 160 -13.35 1.17 -16.73
N LYS A 161 -13.27 1.49 -18.03
CA LYS A 161 -12.34 2.49 -18.56
C LYS A 161 -12.66 3.88 -18.04
N GLU A 162 -13.93 4.26 -17.98
CA GLU A 162 -14.38 5.55 -17.44
C GLU A 162 -14.10 5.64 -15.94
N LEU A 163 -14.50 4.62 -15.17
CA LEU A 163 -14.26 4.50 -13.74
C LEU A 163 -12.77 4.62 -13.41
N LYS A 164 -11.92 3.83 -14.09
CA LYS A 164 -10.46 3.87 -13.90
C LYS A 164 -9.88 5.22 -14.33
N GLY A 165 -10.47 5.88 -15.32
CA GLY A 165 -10.11 7.24 -15.74
C GLY A 165 -10.36 8.28 -14.66
N MET A 166 -11.55 8.27 -14.04
CA MET A 166 -11.91 9.17 -12.94
C MET A 166 -10.98 8.97 -11.74
N VAL A 167 -10.75 7.71 -11.33
CA VAL A 167 -9.83 7.38 -10.23
C VAL A 167 -8.42 7.91 -10.52
N LYS A 168 -7.89 7.70 -11.73
CA LYS A 168 -6.54 8.17 -12.09
C LYS A 168 -6.38 9.68 -12.01
N GLN A 169 -7.41 10.43 -12.41
CA GLN A 169 -7.37 11.90 -12.32
C GLN A 169 -7.26 12.37 -10.87
N ASP A 170 -7.98 11.72 -9.96
CA ASP A 170 -7.94 12.03 -8.53
C ASP A 170 -6.63 11.59 -7.87
N VAL A 171 -6.14 10.40 -8.20
CA VAL A 171 -4.85 9.89 -7.73
C VAL A 171 -3.70 10.82 -8.17
N LEU A 172 -3.73 11.36 -9.40
CA LEU A 172 -2.69 12.26 -9.91
C LEU A 172 -2.51 13.52 -9.06
N ARG A 173 -3.60 14.02 -8.46
CA ARG A 173 -3.62 15.23 -7.62
C ARG A 173 -3.59 14.96 -6.12
N THR A 174 -3.41 13.71 -5.71
CA THR A 174 -3.36 13.31 -4.29
C THR A 174 -2.01 13.70 -3.67
N PHE A 175 -2.04 14.58 -2.66
CA PHE A 175 -0.86 15.04 -1.90
C PHE A 175 0.38 15.35 -2.77
N PRO A 176 0.26 16.26 -3.75
CA PRO A 176 1.30 16.52 -4.75
C PRO A 176 2.63 17.02 -4.15
N GLU A 177 2.59 17.57 -2.95
CA GLU A 177 3.76 18.02 -2.19
C GLU A 177 4.62 16.86 -1.64
N ILE A 178 4.07 15.64 -1.57
CA ILE A 178 4.76 14.47 -1.02
C ILE A 178 5.30 13.62 -2.18
N ARG A 179 6.63 13.51 -2.29
CA ARG A 179 7.32 12.77 -3.36
C ARG A 179 6.84 11.33 -3.52
N TYR A 180 6.47 10.66 -2.43
CA TYR A 180 5.96 9.29 -2.45
C TYR A 180 4.73 9.12 -3.36
N PHE A 181 3.80 10.07 -3.38
CA PHE A 181 2.60 10.00 -4.22
C PHE A 181 2.82 10.46 -5.66
N GLN A 182 4.03 10.92 -5.99
CA GLN A 182 4.43 11.22 -7.36
C GLN A 182 4.96 9.97 -8.09
N ASP A 183 5.27 8.90 -7.35
CA ASP A 183 5.76 7.63 -7.92
C ASP A 183 4.62 6.91 -8.68
N GLU A 184 4.92 6.48 -9.91
CA GLU A 184 3.96 5.79 -10.77
C GLU A 184 3.56 4.41 -10.24
N ASP A 185 4.44 3.71 -9.52
CA ASP A 185 4.07 2.44 -8.86
C ASP A 185 3.04 2.70 -7.76
N VAL A 186 3.26 3.73 -6.94
CA VAL A 186 2.33 4.12 -5.87
C VAL A 186 0.98 4.55 -6.45
N ARG A 187 0.98 5.37 -7.50
CA ARG A 187 -0.25 5.77 -8.21
C ARG A 187 -0.98 4.59 -8.82
N THR A 188 -0.25 3.61 -9.33
CA THR A 188 -0.82 2.37 -9.86
C THR A 188 -1.50 1.59 -8.74
N LYS A 189 -0.85 1.39 -7.59
CA LYS A 189 -1.44 0.72 -6.41
C LYS A 189 -2.70 1.44 -5.92
N LEU A 190 -2.65 2.77 -5.75
CA LEU A 190 -3.82 3.56 -5.35
C LEU A 190 -4.98 3.39 -6.34
N THR A 191 -4.69 3.48 -7.63
CA THR A 191 -5.69 3.33 -8.69
C THR A 191 -6.31 1.94 -8.66
N ASP A 192 -5.50 0.90 -8.56
CA ASP A 192 -5.95 -0.49 -8.59
C ASP A 192 -6.79 -0.83 -7.35
N ILE A 193 -6.38 -0.39 -6.15
CA ILE A 193 -7.16 -0.56 -4.91
C ILE A 193 -8.53 0.12 -5.03
N LEU A 194 -8.58 1.40 -5.41
CA LEU A 194 -9.83 2.16 -5.53
C LEU A 194 -10.74 1.58 -6.61
N PHE A 195 -10.17 1.14 -7.73
CA PHE A 195 -10.91 0.50 -8.80
C PHE A 195 -11.50 -0.84 -8.35
N CYS A 196 -10.70 -1.72 -7.73
CA CYS A 196 -11.17 -2.98 -7.18
C CYS A 196 -12.26 -2.78 -6.13
N TYR A 197 -12.09 -1.82 -5.22
CA TYR A 197 -13.11 -1.50 -4.22
C TYR A 197 -14.42 -1.06 -4.88
N ALA A 198 -14.36 -0.16 -5.86
CA ALA A 198 -15.55 0.31 -6.57
C ALA A 198 -16.26 -0.81 -7.33
N ARG A 199 -15.52 -1.80 -7.88
CA ARG A 199 -16.10 -2.96 -8.57
C ARG A 199 -16.72 -3.98 -7.63
N GLU A 200 -16.20 -4.14 -6.42
CA GLU A 200 -16.83 -4.98 -5.39
C GLU A 200 -18.06 -4.31 -4.75
N ASN A 201 -18.14 -2.98 -4.83
CA ASN A 201 -19.18 -2.17 -4.22
C ASN A 201 -19.98 -1.38 -5.28
N GLU A 202 -20.59 -2.10 -6.24
CA GLU A 202 -21.26 -1.50 -7.41
C GLU A 202 -22.42 -0.56 -7.06
N GLN A 203 -22.99 -0.66 -5.85
CA GLN A 203 -24.05 0.25 -5.39
C GLN A 203 -23.49 1.65 -5.05
N LEU A 204 -22.29 1.72 -4.50
CA LEU A 204 -21.64 2.97 -4.12
C LEU A 204 -20.79 3.52 -5.27
N LEU A 205 -20.04 2.63 -5.94
CA LEU A 205 -18.95 2.93 -6.87
C LEU A 205 -17.90 3.85 -6.24
N TYR A 206 -16.90 4.25 -7.04
CA TYR A 206 -15.94 5.25 -6.62
C TYR A 206 -16.62 6.62 -6.44
N LYS A 207 -16.26 7.33 -5.35
CA LYS A 207 -16.62 8.72 -5.12
C LYS A 207 -15.36 9.55 -4.86
N GLN A 208 -15.33 10.78 -5.39
CA GLN A 208 -14.26 11.74 -5.11
C GLN A 208 -14.10 11.92 -3.60
N GLY A 209 -12.85 11.86 -3.12
CA GLY A 209 -12.48 11.90 -1.70
C GLY A 209 -12.04 10.54 -1.15
N MET A 210 -12.47 9.42 -1.74
CA MET A 210 -12.00 8.09 -1.32
C MET A 210 -10.47 7.92 -1.43
N HIS A 211 -9.84 8.57 -2.41
CA HIS A 211 -8.38 8.58 -2.55
C HIS A 211 -7.67 9.27 -1.39
N GLU A 212 -8.28 10.30 -0.78
CA GLU A 212 -7.73 11.01 0.38
C GLU A 212 -7.80 10.15 1.66
N LEU A 213 -8.74 9.20 1.72
CA LEU A 213 -8.82 8.21 2.80
C LEU A 213 -7.80 7.08 2.61
N LEU A 214 -7.62 6.60 1.38
CA LEU A 214 -6.69 5.52 1.07
C LEU A 214 -5.22 5.94 1.21
N ALA A 215 -4.88 7.14 0.73
CA ALA A 215 -3.50 7.61 0.70
C ALA A 215 -2.76 7.57 2.07
N PRO A 216 -3.32 8.05 3.20
CA PRO A 216 -2.66 7.93 4.50
C PRO A 216 -2.48 6.47 4.96
N ILE A 217 -3.37 5.54 4.56
CA ILE A 217 -3.22 4.10 4.83
C ILE A 217 -1.99 3.55 4.10
N VAL A 218 -1.88 3.81 2.79
CA VAL A 218 -0.73 3.39 1.98
C VAL A 218 0.57 3.99 2.51
N PHE A 219 0.53 5.27 2.91
CA PHE A 219 1.71 5.96 3.44
C PHE A 219 2.19 5.38 4.78
N VAL A 220 1.28 5.08 5.72
CA VAL A 220 1.69 4.51 7.02
C VAL A 220 2.26 3.09 6.86
N LEU A 221 1.69 2.29 5.95
CA LEU A 221 2.24 0.97 5.60
C LEU A 221 3.65 1.12 5.03
N HIS A 222 3.85 2.04 4.10
CA HIS A 222 5.16 2.31 3.51
C HIS A 222 6.22 2.70 4.55
N CYS A 223 5.91 3.63 5.46
CA CYS A 223 6.84 4.05 6.51
C CYS A 223 7.28 2.87 7.40
N ASP A 224 6.34 2.04 7.84
CA ASP A 224 6.65 0.90 8.70
C ASP A 224 7.40 -0.19 7.93
N HIS A 225 7.11 -0.40 6.64
CA HIS A 225 7.87 -1.30 5.77
C HIS A 225 9.34 -0.86 5.61
N GLN A 226 9.59 0.44 5.43
CA GLN A 226 10.96 0.96 5.39
C GLN A 226 11.69 0.76 6.72
N ALA A 227 11.02 1.03 7.85
CA ALA A 227 11.59 0.79 9.17
C ALA A 227 11.91 -0.69 9.40
N PHE A 228 11.03 -1.59 8.94
CA PHE A 228 11.22 -3.03 9.01
C PHE A 228 12.39 -3.51 8.16
N GLN A 229 12.52 -3.03 6.92
CA GLN A 229 13.64 -3.38 6.03
C GLN A 229 14.97 -3.02 6.68
N HIS A 230 15.09 -1.78 7.19
CA HIS A 230 16.31 -1.33 7.87
C HIS A 230 16.62 -2.16 9.12
N ALA A 231 15.61 -2.49 9.93
CA ALA A 231 15.79 -3.36 11.09
C ALA A 231 16.25 -4.77 10.69
N SER A 232 15.72 -5.31 9.58
CA SER A 232 15.99 -6.68 9.11
C SER A 232 17.40 -6.88 8.54
N GLU A 233 18.11 -5.82 8.17
CA GLU A 233 19.52 -5.90 7.73
C GLU A 233 20.47 -6.32 8.87
N THR A 234 20.04 -6.13 10.11
CA THR A 234 20.93 -6.16 11.29
C THR A 234 20.64 -7.32 12.25
N ALA A 235 19.52 -8.01 12.07
CA ALA A 235 19.13 -9.20 12.83
C ALA A 235 17.98 -9.96 12.15
N SER A 236 17.54 -11.09 12.73
CA SER A 236 16.38 -11.85 12.26
C SER A 236 15.12 -11.43 13.02
N PRO A 237 14.14 -10.77 12.38
CA PRO A 237 12.85 -10.44 12.99
C PRO A 237 12.01 -11.70 13.25
N SER A 238 10.97 -11.56 14.09
CA SER A 238 9.98 -12.63 14.31
C SER A 238 9.19 -12.94 13.03
N GLU A 239 8.62 -14.13 12.94
CA GLU A 239 7.79 -14.54 11.79
C GLU A 239 6.53 -13.67 11.68
N GLU A 240 5.98 -13.21 12.80
CA GLU A 240 4.88 -12.26 12.86
C GLU A 240 5.26 -10.92 12.20
N MET A 241 6.42 -10.36 12.54
CA MET A 241 6.90 -9.12 11.91
C MET A 241 7.11 -9.30 10.41
N LYS A 242 7.79 -10.40 10.01
CA LYS A 242 8.03 -10.72 8.60
C LYS A 242 6.73 -10.85 7.82
N CYS A 243 5.70 -11.44 8.42
CA CYS A 243 4.40 -11.57 7.77
C CYS A 243 3.69 -10.22 7.64
N LEU A 244 3.59 -9.47 8.74
CA LEU A 244 2.76 -8.26 8.85
C LEU A 244 3.36 -7.01 8.21
N LEU A 245 4.68 -6.96 8.04
CA LEU A 245 5.43 -5.82 7.54
C LEU A 245 6.16 -6.14 6.22
N ASN A 246 5.73 -7.16 5.49
CA ASN A 246 6.31 -7.51 4.20
C ASN A 246 5.96 -6.43 3.14
N PRO A 247 6.97 -5.72 2.59
CA PRO A 247 6.76 -4.68 1.58
C PRO A 247 6.05 -5.17 0.31
N GLU A 248 6.18 -6.44 -0.07
CA GLU A 248 5.57 -7.02 -1.27
C GLU A 248 4.03 -6.98 -1.22
N TYR A 249 3.46 -6.96 -0.02
CA TYR A 249 2.01 -7.01 0.20
C TYR A 249 1.41 -5.65 0.62
N LEU A 250 2.12 -4.54 0.36
CA LEU A 250 1.64 -3.20 0.66
C LEU A 250 0.26 -2.94 0.04
N GLU A 251 0.06 -3.34 -1.21
CA GLU A 251 -1.21 -3.12 -1.92
C GLU A 251 -2.35 -3.94 -1.29
N HIS A 252 -2.11 -5.22 -1.01
CA HIS A 252 -3.07 -6.12 -0.39
C HIS A 252 -3.50 -5.66 1.00
N ASP A 253 -2.52 -5.29 1.83
CA ASP A 253 -2.77 -4.84 3.19
C ASP A 253 -3.51 -3.50 3.19
N ALA A 254 -3.18 -2.61 2.25
CA ALA A 254 -3.88 -1.34 2.07
C ALA A 254 -5.34 -1.55 1.65
N TYR A 255 -5.62 -2.47 0.70
CA TYR A 255 -7.00 -2.80 0.32
C TYR A 255 -7.77 -3.34 1.52
N ALA A 256 -7.21 -4.28 2.28
CA ALA A 256 -7.88 -4.86 3.43
C ALA A 256 -8.24 -3.78 4.49
N MET A 257 -7.30 -2.89 4.80
CA MET A 257 -7.54 -1.76 5.72
C MET A 257 -8.56 -0.77 5.17
N PHE A 258 -8.48 -0.46 3.87
CA PHE A 258 -9.39 0.49 3.22
C PHE A 258 -10.82 -0.03 3.16
N SER A 259 -11.03 -1.31 2.84
CA SER A 259 -12.36 -1.91 2.84
C SER A 259 -13.02 -1.82 4.22
N GLN A 260 -12.29 -2.17 5.28
CA GLN A 260 -12.81 -2.03 6.66
C GLN A 260 -13.12 -0.57 7.05
N LEU A 261 -12.27 0.38 6.64
CA LEU A 261 -12.54 1.80 6.85
C LEU A 261 -13.84 2.22 6.13
N MET A 262 -14.03 1.73 4.91
CA MET A 262 -15.18 2.08 4.09
C MET A 262 -16.47 1.44 4.60
N ASP A 263 -16.44 0.27 5.25
CA ASP A 263 -17.63 -0.31 5.89
C ASP A 263 -18.25 0.64 6.93
N THR A 264 -17.42 1.49 7.56
CA THR A 264 -17.88 2.54 8.48
C THR A 264 -18.15 3.87 7.77
N ALA A 265 -17.38 4.21 6.73
CA ALA A 265 -17.43 5.50 6.06
C ALA A 265 -18.44 5.60 4.90
N GLU A 266 -18.92 4.47 4.38
CA GLU A 266 -19.87 4.38 3.26
C GLU A 266 -21.07 5.31 3.41
N PRO A 267 -21.73 5.45 4.58
CA PRO A 267 -22.87 6.35 4.74
C PRO A 267 -22.59 7.79 4.31
N TRP A 268 -21.37 8.31 4.51
CA TRP A 268 -20.99 9.67 4.12
C TRP A 268 -20.81 9.86 2.61
N PHE A 269 -20.60 8.76 1.88
CA PHE A 269 -20.47 8.73 0.43
C PHE A 269 -21.78 8.36 -0.27
N SER A 270 -22.67 7.65 0.42
CA SER A 270 -24.02 7.37 -0.05
C SER A 270 -24.84 8.67 -0.10
N SER A 271 -25.61 8.87 -1.18
CA SER A 271 -26.46 10.05 -1.35
C SER A 271 -27.60 10.17 -0.33
N PHE A 272 -27.84 9.13 0.48
CA PHE A 272 -28.98 9.03 1.38
C PHE A 272 -29.00 10.10 2.47
N GLU A 273 -27.86 10.55 3.00
CA GLU A 273 -27.85 11.59 4.04
C GLU A 273 -28.05 13.01 3.51
N ARG A 274 -27.75 13.29 2.23
CA ARG A 274 -27.91 14.65 1.68
C ARG A 274 -29.37 15.00 1.38
N GLU A 275 -30.22 14.00 1.11
CA GLU A 275 -31.65 14.22 0.90
C GLU A 275 -32.42 14.38 2.22
N VAL A 276 -32.08 13.63 3.27
CA VAL A 276 -32.73 13.76 4.58
C VAL A 276 -32.54 15.18 5.17
N ARG A 277 -31.37 15.80 4.98
CA ARG A 277 -31.13 17.18 5.43
C ARG A 277 -31.84 18.24 4.57
N LYS A 278 -32.17 17.94 3.31
CA LYS A 278 -32.98 18.84 2.47
C LYS A 278 -34.47 18.74 2.77
N VAL A 279 -34.98 17.55 3.10
CA VAL A 279 -36.41 17.35 3.43
C VAL A 279 -36.75 17.84 4.84
N SER A 280 -35.77 17.88 5.76
CA SER A 280 -35.96 18.40 7.12
C SER A 280 -35.91 19.94 7.25
N LEU A 281 -35.68 20.64 6.13
CA LEU A 281 -35.55 22.11 6.06
C LEU A 281 -36.56 22.76 5.11
N ILE A 282 -37.63 22.04 4.74
CA ILE A 282 -38.75 22.58 3.94
C ILE A 282 -40.04 22.47 4.77
#